data_AF-A0A495ZH66-F1
#
_entry.id   AF-A0A495ZH66-F1
#
_cell.length_a   1.000
_cell.length_b   1.000
_cell.length_c   1.000
_cell.angle_alpha   90.00
_cell.angle_beta   90.00
_cell.angle_gamma   90.00
#
_symmetry.space_group_name_H-M   'P 1'
#
loop_
_entity.id
_entity.type
_entity.pdbx_description
1 polymer ?
#
loop_
_entity_poly.entity_id
_entity_poly.type
_entity_poly.pdbx_seq_one_letter_code
_entity_poly.pdbx_strand_id
1 'polypeptide(L)'
;MTNVPEDGQKRRTFFKACMAAIGGLIGLAMGVPLIGFAISPAFRKASTKWVDLGIVDLLKGSRYKKINYTFNARDGWVETNKKRSVYVTDQGDGNFVVFSRVCSHLGCLVRWDEGKDQFLCPCHGAIFDSAGNVVAGPPPRPMEKLEVKVENGVLYVKES
;
A
#
# COMPACT_ATOMS: atom_id res chain seq x y z
N MET A 1 -33.51 -51.68 31.88
CA MET A 1 -32.26 -50.89 31.83
C MET A 1 -31.13 -51.89 31.68
N THR A 2 -30.67 -52.15 30.46
CA THR A 2 -29.68 -53.21 30.18
C THR A 2 -28.29 -52.73 30.59
N ASN A 3 -27.71 -53.39 31.60
CA ASN A 3 -26.32 -53.18 32.01
C ASN A 3 -25.40 -53.65 30.88
N VAL A 4 -24.87 -52.70 30.11
CA VAL A 4 -23.82 -52.96 29.12
C VAL A 4 -22.54 -53.29 29.87
N PRO A 5 -21.83 -54.38 29.52
CA PRO A 5 -20.58 -54.74 30.19
C PRO A 5 -19.58 -53.58 30.14
N GLU A 6 -18.81 -53.38 31.23
CA GLU A 6 -17.87 -52.27 31.39
C GLU A 6 -16.82 -52.21 30.25
N ASP A 7 -16.52 -53.37 29.64
CA ASP A 7 -15.59 -53.50 28.50
C ASP A 7 -16.13 -52.86 27.21
N GLY A 8 -17.45 -52.90 26.98
CA GLY A 8 -18.12 -52.32 25.83
C GLY A 8 -18.11 -50.80 25.86
N GLN A 9 -18.20 -50.20 27.07
CA GLN A 9 -18.06 -48.75 27.23
C GLN A 9 -16.61 -48.28 27.00
N LYS A 10 -15.61 -49.04 27.47
CA LYS A 10 -14.17 -48.73 27.25
C LYS A 10 -13.80 -48.79 25.76
N ARG A 11 -14.25 -49.82 25.02
CA ARG A 11 -14.04 -49.95 23.57
C ARG A 11 -14.69 -48.80 22.79
N ARG A 12 -15.95 -48.46 23.09
CA ARG A 12 -16.66 -47.36 22.41
C ARG A 12 -15.96 -46.02 22.63
N THR A 13 -15.45 -45.78 23.83
CA THR A 13 -14.73 -44.55 24.16
C THR A 13 -13.38 -44.47 23.44
N PHE A 14 -12.65 -45.58 23.36
CA PHE A 14 -11.43 -45.67 22.55
C PHE A 14 -11.68 -45.36 21.07
N PHE A 15 -12.69 -46.00 20.45
CA PHE A 15 -13.01 -45.73 19.04
C PHE A 15 -13.44 -44.28 18.80
N LYS A 16 -14.20 -43.66 19.71
CA LYS A 16 -14.55 -42.23 19.64
C LYS A 16 -13.31 -41.34 19.71
N ALA A 17 -12.36 -41.66 20.59
CA ALA A 17 -11.10 -40.93 20.71
C ALA A 17 -10.26 -41.06 19.42
N CYS A 18 -10.15 -42.26 18.85
CA CYS A 18 -9.47 -42.46 17.56
C CYS A 18 -10.12 -41.68 16.41
N MET A 19 -11.46 -41.72 16.31
CA MET A 19 -12.19 -40.95 15.30
C MET A 19 -12.00 -39.45 15.46
N ALA A 20 -12.04 -38.93 16.70
CA ALA A 20 -11.78 -37.53 16.99
C ALA A 20 -10.33 -37.12 16.66
N ALA A 21 -9.35 -37.98 16.97
CA ALA A 21 -7.94 -37.73 16.67
C ALA A 21 -7.67 -37.69 15.16
N ILE A 22 -8.19 -38.67 14.41
CA ILE A 22 -8.05 -38.71 12.94
C ILE A 22 -8.78 -37.53 12.30
N GLY A 23 -10.01 -37.24 12.74
CA GLY A 23 -10.77 -36.08 12.26
C GLY A 23 -10.06 -34.76 12.55
N GLY A 24 -9.45 -34.62 13.74
CA GLY A 24 -8.65 -33.46 14.10
C GLY A 24 -7.40 -33.31 13.23
N LEU A 25 -6.68 -34.41 12.94
CA LEU A 25 -5.52 -34.39 12.05
C LEU A 25 -5.90 -33.99 10.62
N ILE A 26 -6.97 -34.56 10.07
CA ILE A 26 -7.47 -34.20 8.74
C ILE A 26 -7.92 -32.72 8.72
N GLY A 27 -8.65 -32.31 9.75
CA GLY A 27 -9.11 -30.93 9.91
C GLY A 27 -7.95 -29.93 9.96
N LEU A 28 -6.86 -30.25 10.65
CA LEU A 28 -5.65 -29.44 10.66
C LEU A 28 -4.92 -29.47 9.32
N ALA A 29 -4.78 -30.64 8.70
CA ALA A 29 -4.08 -30.80 7.43
C ALA A 29 -4.73 -29.98 6.30
N MET A 30 -6.06 -29.85 6.30
CA MET A 30 -6.79 -29.03 5.32
C MET A 30 -7.01 -27.59 5.78
N GLY A 31 -7.30 -27.39 7.07
CA GLY A 31 -7.63 -26.08 7.63
C GLY A 31 -6.42 -25.14 7.67
N VAL A 32 -5.25 -25.64 8.06
CA VAL A 32 -4.04 -24.80 8.19
C VAL A 32 -3.62 -24.19 6.84
N PRO A 33 -3.53 -24.94 5.71
CA PRO A 33 -3.23 -24.34 4.42
C PRO A 33 -4.27 -23.32 3.94
N LEU A 34 -5.56 -23.56 4.17
CA LEU A 34 -6.64 -22.66 3.73
C LEU A 34 -6.64 -21.35 4.51
N ILE A 35 -6.54 -21.43 5.84
CA ILE A 35 -6.45 -20.26 6.72
C ILE A 35 -5.15 -19.51 6.42
N GLY A 36 -4.04 -20.23 6.27
CA GLY A 36 -2.75 -19.66 5.89
C GLY A 36 -2.83 -18.91 4.57
N PHE A 37 -3.46 -19.50 3.54
CA PHE A 37 -3.65 -18.85 2.24
C PHE A 37 -4.49 -17.57 2.36
N ALA A 38 -5.62 -17.63 3.08
CA ALA A 38 -6.52 -16.50 3.26
C ALA A 38 -5.89 -15.33 4.02
N ILE A 39 -5.09 -15.61 5.05
CA ILE A 39 -4.48 -14.58 5.89
C ILE A 39 -3.09 -14.16 5.38
N SER A 40 -2.42 -14.97 4.54
CA SER A 40 -1.06 -14.66 4.07
C SER A 40 -0.89 -13.27 3.45
N PRO A 41 -1.85 -12.69 2.69
CA PRO A 41 -1.70 -11.34 2.15
C PRO A 41 -1.58 -10.28 3.25
N ALA A 42 -2.22 -10.48 4.41
CA ALA A 42 -2.19 -9.52 5.51
C ALA A 42 -0.82 -9.45 6.21
N PHE A 43 -0.02 -10.52 6.14
CA PHE A 43 1.30 -10.58 6.77
C PHE A 43 2.47 -10.38 5.81
N ARG A 44 2.23 -10.24 4.51
CA ARG A 44 3.29 -9.93 3.53
C ARG A 44 3.70 -8.47 3.66
N LYS A 45 5.00 -8.22 3.87
CA LYS A 45 5.55 -6.86 3.86
C LYS A 45 5.42 -6.26 2.46
N ALA A 46 4.95 -5.02 2.38
CA ALA A 46 5.03 -4.23 1.15
C ALA A 46 6.51 -4.12 0.75
N SER A 47 6.86 -4.56 -0.45
CA SER A 47 8.20 -4.41 -0.98
C SER A 47 8.41 -2.93 -1.35
N THR A 48 9.15 -2.19 -0.54
CA THR A 48 9.55 -0.82 -0.88
C THR A 48 10.49 -0.88 -2.08
N LYS A 49 10.02 -0.40 -3.25
CA LYS A 49 10.82 -0.35 -4.48
C LYS A 49 11.08 1.11 -4.83
N TRP A 50 12.34 1.41 -5.15
CA TRP A 50 12.73 2.71 -5.66
C TRP A 50 12.38 2.78 -7.16
N VAL A 51 11.74 3.87 -7.57
CA VAL A 51 11.33 4.12 -8.94
C VAL A 51 12.07 5.34 -9.48
N ASP A 52 12.60 5.20 -10.69
CA ASP A 52 13.31 6.25 -11.42
C ASP A 52 12.31 7.30 -11.94
N LEU A 53 12.55 8.58 -11.61
CA LEU A 53 11.79 9.73 -12.08
C LEU A 53 12.50 10.54 -13.17
N GLY A 54 13.77 10.22 -13.47
CA GLY A 54 14.58 10.85 -14.49
C GLY A 54 15.78 11.63 -13.96
N ILE A 55 16.48 12.27 -14.90
CA ILE A 55 17.74 12.99 -14.66
C ILE A 55 17.47 14.31 -13.94
N VAL A 56 18.19 14.53 -12.85
CA VAL A 56 18.11 15.71 -11.98
C VAL A 56 18.28 17.02 -12.73
N ASP A 57 19.19 17.08 -13.70
CA ASP A 57 19.47 18.30 -14.46
C ASP A 57 18.27 18.79 -15.30
N LEU A 58 17.39 17.87 -15.71
CA LEU A 58 16.14 18.20 -16.43
C LEU A 58 15.01 18.66 -15.50
N LEU A 59 15.23 18.55 -14.18
CA LEU A 59 14.28 18.89 -13.12
C LEU A 59 14.68 20.16 -12.36
N LYS A 60 15.95 20.58 -12.46
CA LYS A 60 16.46 21.81 -11.86
C LYS A 60 15.66 23.04 -12.32
N GLY A 61 15.35 23.91 -11.38
CA GLY A 61 14.57 25.14 -11.62
C GLY A 61 13.11 24.92 -12.00
N SER A 62 12.61 23.68 -12.04
CA SER A 62 11.20 23.42 -12.31
C SER A 62 10.34 23.60 -11.06
N ARG A 63 9.29 24.42 -11.16
CA ARG A 63 8.28 24.58 -10.11
C ARG A 63 7.16 23.57 -10.36
N TYR A 64 7.05 22.56 -9.49
CA TYR A 64 6.00 21.53 -9.52
C TYR A 64 5.82 20.84 -10.89
N LYS A 65 6.91 20.28 -11.43
CA LYS A 65 6.86 19.51 -12.68
C LYS A 65 6.11 18.19 -12.47
N LYS A 66 5.09 17.95 -13.29
CA LYS A 66 4.34 16.69 -13.28
C LYS A 66 5.15 15.59 -13.96
N ILE A 67 5.45 14.52 -13.24
CA ILE A 67 6.07 13.31 -13.79
C ILE A 67 5.08 12.16 -13.62
N ASN A 68 4.89 11.38 -14.69
CA ASN A 68 4.14 10.14 -14.62
C ASN A 68 5.14 8.99 -14.67
N TYR A 69 4.99 8.03 -13.78
CA TYR A 69 5.83 6.83 -13.77
C TYR A 69 4.95 5.59 -13.61
N THR A 70 5.48 4.47 -14.05
CA THR A 70 4.82 3.16 -13.92
C THR A 70 5.57 2.34 -12.90
N PHE A 71 4.82 1.71 -12.00
CA PHE A 71 5.37 0.80 -11.01
C PHE A 71 4.58 -0.48 -11.02
N ASN A 72 5.25 -1.59 -10.71
CA ASN A 72 4.58 -2.87 -10.54
C ASN A 72 4.03 -2.90 -9.11
N ALA A 73 2.70 -2.82 -9.00
CA ALA A 73 1.97 -2.94 -7.76
C ALA A 73 1.51 -4.40 -7.60
N ARG A 74 1.90 -5.04 -6.51
CA ARG A 74 1.45 -6.39 -6.18
C ARG A 74 0.30 -6.33 -5.17
N ASP A 75 -0.92 -6.65 -5.59
CA ASP A 75 -2.10 -6.73 -4.73
C ASP A 75 -2.43 -8.20 -4.40
N GLY A 76 -1.93 -8.65 -3.25
CA GLY A 76 -2.11 -10.01 -2.75
C GLY A 76 -1.35 -11.04 -3.62
N TRP A 77 -1.98 -11.46 -4.71
CA TRP A 77 -1.49 -12.52 -5.60
C TRP A 77 -1.23 -12.04 -7.03
N VAL A 78 -1.73 -10.85 -7.40
CA VAL A 78 -1.61 -10.33 -8.77
C VAL A 78 -0.56 -9.23 -8.80
N GLU A 79 0.27 -9.22 -9.84
CA GLU A 79 1.23 -8.15 -10.14
C GLU A 79 0.68 -7.33 -11.30
N THR A 80 0.39 -6.05 -11.05
CA THR A 80 -0.19 -5.13 -12.03
C THR A 80 0.70 -3.92 -12.19
N ASN A 81 1.02 -3.56 -13.44
CA ASN A 81 1.65 -2.27 -13.73
C ASN A 81 0.64 -1.13 -13.52
N LYS A 82 0.78 -0.38 -12.43
CA LYS A 82 -0.04 0.80 -12.13
C LYS A 82 0.72 2.06 -12.55
N LYS A 83 -0.01 3.03 -13.10
CA LYS A 83 0.53 4.35 -13.46
C LYS A 83 0.23 5.30 -12.31
N ARG A 84 1.27 5.93 -11.74
CA ARG A 84 1.15 7.01 -10.75
C ARG A 84 1.74 8.29 -11.34
N SER A 85 1.41 9.39 -10.70
CA SER A 85 1.90 10.70 -11.11
C SER A 85 2.20 11.54 -9.88
N VAL A 86 3.30 12.27 -9.94
CA VAL A 86 3.85 13.06 -8.84
C VAL A 86 4.20 14.46 -9.31
N TYR A 87 4.26 15.39 -8.38
CA TYR A 87 4.83 16.72 -8.59
C TYR A 87 6.22 16.78 -7.98
N VAL A 88 7.21 17.13 -8.80
CA VAL A 88 8.59 17.35 -8.35
C VAL A 88 8.84 18.85 -8.26
N THR A 89 9.35 19.30 -7.13
CA THR A 89 9.86 20.66 -6.97
C THR A 89 11.31 20.63 -6.55
N ASP A 90 12.10 21.50 -7.16
CA ASP A 90 13.47 21.79 -6.76
C ASP A 90 13.43 22.82 -5.61
N GLN A 91 14.10 22.54 -4.50
CA GLN A 91 14.27 23.48 -3.39
C GLN A 91 15.64 24.17 -3.39
N GLY A 92 16.46 23.92 -4.41
CA GLY A 92 17.83 24.41 -4.47
C GLY A 92 18.81 23.44 -3.80
N ASP A 93 20.10 23.66 -4.06
CA ASP A 93 21.22 22.88 -3.51
C ASP A 93 21.15 21.36 -3.77
N GLY A 94 20.43 20.95 -4.82
CA GLY A 94 20.22 19.54 -5.16
C GLY A 94 19.15 18.83 -4.31
N ASN A 95 18.39 19.58 -3.51
CA ASN A 95 17.28 19.05 -2.71
C ASN A 95 15.99 19.06 -3.52
N PHE A 96 15.39 17.88 -3.69
CA PHE A 96 14.10 17.72 -4.35
C PHE A 96 13.04 17.35 -3.33
N VAL A 97 11.84 17.91 -3.51
CA VAL A 97 10.64 17.47 -2.80
C VAL A 97 9.67 16.92 -3.82
N VAL A 98 9.19 15.71 -3.57
CA VAL A 98 8.24 15.02 -4.43
C VAL A 98 6.92 14.84 -3.69
N PHE A 99 5.86 15.40 -4.26
CA PHE A 99 4.52 15.32 -3.73
C PHE A 99 3.68 14.30 -4.52
N SER A 100 2.98 13.43 -3.81
CA SER A 100 1.95 12.59 -4.40
C SER A 100 0.81 13.45 -4.95
N ARG A 101 0.33 13.14 -6.16
CA ARG A 101 -0.87 13.79 -6.70
C ARG A 101 -2.16 13.26 -6.12
N VAL A 102 -2.10 12.24 -5.26
CA VAL A 102 -3.28 11.60 -4.67
C VAL A 102 -3.77 12.46 -3.51
N CYS A 103 -4.99 13.00 -3.63
CA CYS A 103 -5.62 13.77 -2.57
C CYS A 103 -5.87 12.88 -1.35
N SER A 104 -5.45 13.35 -0.17
CA SER A 104 -5.61 12.66 1.11
C SER A 104 -7.05 12.52 1.59
N HIS A 105 -8.04 13.09 0.88
CA HIS A 105 -9.47 12.89 1.14
C HIS A 105 -9.93 11.51 0.67
N LEU A 106 -10.09 11.33 -0.65
CA LEU A 106 -10.61 10.10 -1.26
C LEU A 106 -9.82 9.67 -2.51
N GLY A 107 -8.61 10.19 -2.70
CA GLY A 107 -7.67 9.70 -3.71
C GLY A 107 -7.76 10.36 -5.10
N CYS A 108 -8.55 11.40 -5.28
CA CYS A 108 -8.58 12.17 -6.54
C CYS A 108 -7.21 12.79 -6.89
N LEU A 109 -6.92 12.97 -8.19
CA LEU A 109 -5.68 13.59 -8.62
C LEU A 109 -5.75 15.12 -8.49
N VAL A 110 -4.89 15.70 -7.66
CA VAL A 110 -4.75 17.16 -7.53
C VAL A 110 -4.02 17.76 -8.73
N ARG A 111 -4.34 19.01 -9.06
CA ARG A 111 -3.63 19.81 -10.05
C ARG A 111 -2.90 20.97 -9.39
N TRP A 112 -1.72 21.32 -9.89
CA TRP A 112 -1.08 22.60 -9.57
C TRP A 112 -1.77 23.75 -10.34
N ASP A 113 -1.90 24.90 -9.69
CA ASP A 113 -2.37 26.15 -10.29
C ASP A 113 -1.28 27.22 -10.14
N GLU A 114 -0.60 27.55 -11.24
CA GLU A 114 0.50 28.53 -11.25
C GLU A 114 0.04 29.95 -10.95
N GLY A 115 -1.23 30.29 -11.21
CA GLY A 115 -1.75 31.63 -10.96
C GLY A 115 -2.07 31.88 -9.48
N LYS A 116 -2.23 30.81 -8.70
CA LYS A 116 -2.59 30.86 -7.27
C LYS A 116 -1.52 30.30 -6.35
N ASP A 117 -0.46 29.71 -6.90
CA ASP A 117 0.57 28.98 -6.16
C ASP A 117 -0.01 27.92 -5.19
N GLN A 118 -1.02 27.19 -5.66
CA GLN A 118 -1.80 26.24 -4.87
C GLN A 118 -2.08 24.94 -5.63
N PHE A 119 -2.22 23.83 -4.91
CA PHE A 119 -2.80 22.61 -5.46
C PHE A 119 -4.31 22.59 -5.25
N LEU A 120 -5.05 22.25 -6.30
CA LEU A 120 -6.50 22.21 -6.32
C LEU A 120 -6.98 20.80 -6.62
N CYS A 121 -7.87 20.28 -5.78
CA CYS A 121 -8.55 19.02 -5.99
C CYS A 121 -9.92 19.27 -6.64
N PRO A 122 -10.18 18.76 -7.87
CA PRO A 122 -11.40 19.05 -8.59
C PRO A 122 -12.64 18.34 -8.03
N CYS A 123 -12.48 17.33 -7.17
CA CYS A 123 -13.60 16.49 -6.73
C CYS A 123 -14.48 17.17 -5.67
N HIS A 124 -13.87 17.79 -4.66
CA HIS A 124 -14.59 18.39 -3.52
C HIS A 124 -13.99 19.76 -3.10
N GLY A 125 -13.24 20.39 -4.01
CA GLY A 125 -12.71 21.75 -3.80
C GLY A 125 -11.62 21.86 -2.75
N ALA A 126 -10.86 20.78 -2.49
CA ALA A 126 -9.72 20.89 -1.58
C ALA A 126 -8.62 21.79 -2.15
N ILE A 127 -8.02 22.60 -1.29
CA ILE A 127 -6.94 23.52 -1.61
C ILE A 127 -5.75 23.18 -0.72
N PHE A 128 -4.58 23.01 -1.32
CA PHE A 128 -3.33 22.87 -0.62
C PHE A 128 -2.38 23.99 -1.00
N ASP A 129 -1.55 24.43 -0.06
CA ASP A 129 -0.49 25.40 -0.33
C ASP A 129 0.67 24.77 -1.11
N SER A 130 1.64 25.59 -1.50
CA SER A 130 2.88 25.16 -2.19
C SER A 130 3.70 24.14 -1.37
N ALA A 131 3.60 24.16 -0.05
CA ALA A 131 4.25 23.19 0.83
C ALA A 131 3.46 21.87 1.00
N GLY A 132 2.25 21.79 0.41
CA GLY A 132 1.34 20.65 0.45
C GLY A 132 0.41 20.62 1.66
N ASN A 133 0.37 21.64 2.50
CA ASN A 133 -0.52 21.71 3.66
C ASN A 133 -1.96 22.00 3.25
N VAL A 134 -2.93 21.48 4.01
CA VAL A 134 -4.35 21.74 3.75
C VAL A 134 -4.67 23.19 4.10
N VAL A 135 -5.15 23.95 3.12
CA VAL A 135 -5.63 25.33 3.30
C VAL A 135 -7.14 25.34 3.41
N ALA A 136 -7.82 24.54 2.59
CA ALA A 136 -9.28 24.45 2.59
C ALA A 136 -9.79 23.09 2.10
N GLY A 137 -11.03 22.80 2.45
CA GLY A 137 -11.76 21.61 2.02
C GLY A 137 -11.70 20.44 3.00
N PRO A 138 -12.25 19.28 2.61
CA PRO A 138 -12.40 18.13 3.50
C PRO A 138 -11.15 17.27 3.81
N PRO A 139 -9.98 17.37 3.13
CA PRO A 139 -8.91 16.41 3.40
C PRO A 139 -8.40 16.48 4.85
N PRO A 140 -8.23 15.34 5.53
CA PRO A 140 -7.84 15.31 6.93
C PRO A 140 -6.33 15.51 7.16
N ARG A 141 -5.52 15.48 6.09
CA ARG A 141 -4.05 15.52 6.16
C ARG A 141 -3.45 16.31 4.99
N PRO A 142 -2.25 16.88 5.14
CA PRO A 142 -1.45 17.40 4.03
C PRO A 142 -1.23 16.37 2.92
N MET A 143 -0.81 16.85 1.76
CA MET A 143 -0.32 16.01 0.67
C MET A 143 0.85 15.16 1.14
N GLU A 144 0.90 13.91 0.65
CA GLU A 144 1.98 12.99 0.97
C GLU A 144 3.26 13.43 0.27
N LYS A 145 4.31 13.65 1.06
CA LYS A 145 5.69 13.84 0.60
C LYS A 145 6.33 12.46 0.52
N LEU A 146 6.78 12.09 -0.67
CA LEU A 146 7.42 10.79 -0.89
C LEU A 146 8.91 10.88 -0.55
N GLU A 147 9.47 9.80 -0.01
CA GLU A 147 10.92 9.71 0.23
C GLU A 147 11.66 9.73 -1.11
N VAL A 148 12.69 10.56 -1.20
CA VAL A 148 13.50 10.71 -2.42
C VAL A 148 14.95 10.35 -2.17
N LYS A 149 15.62 9.89 -3.23
CA LYS A 149 17.05 9.64 -3.23
C LYS A 149 17.64 10.09 -4.56
N VAL A 150 18.78 10.76 -4.55
CA VAL A 150 19.53 11.09 -5.76
C VAL A 150 20.76 10.20 -5.85
N GLU A 151 20.89 9.43 -6.93
CA GLU A 151 22.06 8.60 -7.20
C GLU A 151 22.50 8.79 -8.64
N ASN A 152 23.80 8.99 -8.88
CA ASN A 152 24.37 9.14 -10.23
C ASN A 152 23.65 10.19 -11.11
N GLY A 153 23.13 11.27 -10.51
CA GLY A 153 22.39 12.32 -11.23
C GLY A 153 20.95 11.95 -11.60
N VAL A 154 20.43 10.83 -11.10
CA VAL A 154 19.05 10.36 -11.29
C VAL A 154 18.27 10.51 -9.99
N LEU A 155 17.04 11.02 -10.09
CA LEU A 155 16.11 11.15 -8.97
C LEU A 155 15.26 9.88 -8.85
N TYR A 156 15.32 9.24 -7.69
CA TYR A 156 14.50 8.11 -7.32
C TYR A 156 13.47 8.50 -6.27
N VAL A 157 12.30 7.88 -6.35
CA VAL A 157 11.24 7.99 -5.34
C VAL A 157 10.94 6.62 -4.76
N LYS A 158 10.74 6.56 -3.45
CA LYS A 158 10.30 5.34 -2.78
C LYS A 158 8.80 5.19 -2.97
N GLU A 159 8.40 4.08 -3.56
CA GLU A 159 6.99 3.72 -3.65
C GLU A 159 6.49 3.17 -2.31
N SER A 160 5.39 3.74 -1.80
CA SER A 160 4.70 3.32 -0.57
C SER A 160 3.54 2.37 -0.85
#